data_AF-A0A3C1KMH9-F1
#
_entry.id   AF-A0A3C1KMH9-F1
#
_cell.length_a   1.000
_cell.length_b   1.000
_cell.length_c   1.000
_cell.angle_alpha   90.00
_cell.angle_beta   90.00
_cell.angle_gamma   90.00
#
_symmetry.space_group_name_H-M   'P 1'
#
loop_
_entity.id
_entity.type
_entity.pdbx_description
1 polymer ?
#
loop_
_entity_poly.entity_id
_entity_poly.type
_entity_poly.pdbx_seq_one_letter_code
_entity_poly.pdbx_strand_id
1 'polypeptide(L)'
;AGDIVTRTGQPHVYLPLTGPFAVDQQVWPPGPLVEVNARTGTWQMLAPRAENSCAVFGTNDLFSAVGWGGGRVDPGGDYAWTLWRPYQCCQR
;
A
#
# COMPACT_ATOMS: atom_id res chain seq x y z
N ALA A 1 0.82 -6.33 4.86
CA ALA A 1 2.10 -6.43 4.15
C ALA A 1 2.71 -5.07 3.83
N GLY A 2 1.95 -4.10 3.29
CA GLY A 2 2.43 -2.74 2.98
C GLY A 2 3.18 -2.06 4.12
N ASP A 3 2.60 -1.97 5.32
CA ASP A 3 3.22 -1.30 6.48
C ASP A 3 4.49 -2.00 6.96
N ILE A 4 4.46 -3.33 6.94
CA ILE A 4 5.64 -4.16 7.19
C ILE A 4 6.72 -3.77 6.20
N VAL A 5 6.37 -3.60 4.91
CA VAL A 5 7.34 -3.30 3.85
C VAL A 5 7.80 -1.82 3.73
N THR A 6 7.40 -0.97 4.65
CA THR A 6 7.44 0.48 4.44
C THR A 6 7.84 1.28 5.67
N ARG A 7 7.79 0.69 6.87
CA ARG A 7 8.05 1.39 8.13
C ARG A 7 9.46 1.05 8.64
N THR A 8 10.19 2.06 9.11
CA THR A 8 11.52 1.90 9.74
C THR A 8 11.39 1.79 11.26
N GLY A 9 12.29 1.04 11.91
CA GLY A 9 12.45 1.07 13.38
C GLY A 9 11.45 0.25 14.21
N GLN A 10 10.79 -0.75 13.63
CA GLN A 10 9.95 -1.70 14.38
C GLN A 10 10.75 -2.97 14.73
N PRO A 11 10.52 -3.62 15.90
CA PRO A 11 11.22 -4.84 16.31
C PRO A 11 10.75 -6.07 15.53
N HIS A 12 11.03 -6.08 14.23
CA HIS A 12 10.91 -7.19 13.30
C HIS A 12 12.13 -7.07 12.36
N VAL A 13 12.75 -8.19 11.93
CA VAL A 13 13.85 -8.12 10.95
C VAL A 13 13.24 -7.68 9.62
N TYR A 14 13.34 -6.39 9.33
CA TYR A 14 12.71 -5.77 8.19
C TYR A 14 13.74 -4.98 7.37
N LEU A 15 13.87 -5.32 6.09
CA LEU A 15 14.61 -4.51 5.12
C LEU A 15 13.62 -3.63 4.35
N PRO A 16 13.53 -2.32 4.65
CA PRO A 16 12.67 -1.38 3.92
C PRO A 16 12.84 -1.46 2.42
N LEU A 17 11.74 -1.69 1.70
CA LEU A 17 11.62 -1.49 0.25
C LEU A 17 11.48 0.01 -0.02
N THR A 18 12.43 0.78 0.52
CA THR A 18 12.57 2.21 0.28
C THR A 18 13.72 2.41 -0.70
N GLY A 19 13.53 3.29 -1.68
CA GLY A 19 14.63 3.72 -2.54
C GLY A 19 15.73 4.42 -1.73
N PRO A 20 16.97 4.49 -2.26
CA PRO A 20 18.04 5.23 -1.59
C PRO A 20 17.67 6.71 -1.47
N PHE A 21 17.83 7.28 -0.27
CA PHE A 21 17.83 8.73 -0.12
C PHE A 21 19.24 9.25 -0.40
N ALA A 22 19.43 9.99 -1.49
CA ALA A 22 20.67 10.69 -1.80
C ALA A 22 20.49 12.22 -1.67
N VAL A 23 21.56 12.94 -1.33
CA VAL A 23 21.53 14.40 -1.09
C VAL A 23 21.27 15.18 -2.41
N ASP A 24 21.47 14.53 -3.56
CA ASP A 24 21.37 15.05 -4.92
C ASP A 24 20.28 14.37 -5.78
N GLN A 25 19.36 13.62 -5.16
CA GLN A 25 18.30 12.92 -5.89
C GLN A 25 17.28 13.89 -6.51
N GLN A 26 16.88 13.64 -7.75
CA GLN A 26 15.79 14.36 -8.44
C GLN A 26 14.41 13.72 -8.21
N VAL A 27 14.40 12.55 -7.57
CA VAL A 27 13.21 11.74 -7.29
C VAL A 27 13.30 11.24 -5.85
N TRP A 28 12.27 11.49 -5.06
CA TRP A 28 12.19 11.07 -3.67
C TRP A 28 11.25 9.87 -3.54
N PRO A 29 11.68 8.79 -2.86
CA PRO A 29 10.82 7.65 -2.62
C PRO A 29 9.67 8.01 -1.69
N PRO A 30 8.51 7.35 -1.82
CA PRO A 30 7.35 7.57 -0.97
C PRO A 30 7.67 7.24 0.49
N GLY A 31 7.27 8.14 1.39
CA GLY A 31 7.24 7.90 2.83
C GLY A 31 6.23 6.81 3.22
N PRO A 32 6.09 6.48 4.52
CA PRO A 32 5.32 5.33 4.96
C PRO A 32 3.88 5.27 4.43
N LEU A 33 3.39 4.07 4.15
CA LEU A 33 1.98 3.85 3.84
C LEU A 33 1.13 4.18 5.09
N VAL A 34 0.01 4.87 4.87
CA VAL A 34 -0.97 5.20 5.90
C VAL A 34 -2.34 4.76 5.40
N GLU A 35 -3.02 3.94 6.19
CA GLU A 35 -4.34 3.42 5.90
C GLU A 35 -5.34 4.58 5.71
N VAL A 36 -6.31 4.38 4.82
CA VAL A 36 -7.34 5.39 4.47
C VAL A 36 -6.77 6.69 3.85
N ASN A 37 -5.46 6.78 3.57
CA ASN A 37 -4.83 7.95 2.97
C ASN A 37 -4.24 7.69 1.58
N ALA A 38 -4.99 8.07 0.54
CA ALA A 38 -4.61 7.91 -0.87
C ALA A 38 -3.31 8.63 -1.26
N ARG A 39 -2.86 9.63 -0.48
CA ARG A 39 -1.61 10.35 -0.76
C ARG A 39 -0.36 9.54 -0.45
N THR A 40 -0.50 8.41 0.28
CA THR A 40 0.62 7.54 0.63
C THR A 40 0.64 6.25 -0.18
N GLY A 41 -0.52 5.83 -0.70
CA GLY A 41 -0.65 4.76 -1.67
C GLY A 41 -2.09 4.28 -1.86
N THR A 42 -2.30 3.51 -2.92
CA THR A 42 -3.58 2.87 -3.26
C THR A 42 -3.36 1.44 -3.74
N TRP A 43 -4.39 0.62 -3.61
CA TRP A 43 -4.37 -0.80 -3.95
C TRP A 43 -5.33 -1.07 -5.09
N GLN A 44 -4.94 -1.95 -6.00
CA GLN A 44 -5.77 -2.43 -7.10
C GLN A 44 -5.76 -3.95 -7.07
N MET A 45 -6.95 -4.57 -6.98
CA MET A 45 -7.04 -6.03 -7.00
C MET A 45 -6.67 -6.58 -8.37
N LEU A 46 -5.87 -7.64 -8.39
CA LEU A 46 -5.58 -8.46 -9.57
C LEU A 46 -6.33 -9.79 -9.54
N ALA A 47 -6.45 -10.40 -8.36
CA ALA A 47 -7.16 -11.65 -8.13
C ALA A 47 -7.83 -11.65 -6.74
N PRO A 48 -8.99 -12.32 -6.56
CA PRO A 48 -9.69 -13.16 -7.54
C PRO A 48 -10.49 -12.38 -8.60
N ARG A 49 -10.75 -11.09 -8.37
CA ARG A 49 -11.53 -10.25 -9.29
C ARG A 49 -10.76 -8.98 -9.63
N ALA A 50 -10.18 -8.93 -10.83
CA ALA A 50 -9.42 -7.77 -11.27
C ALA A 50 -10.27 -6.49 -11.22
N GLU A 51 -9.75 -5.47 -10.55
CA GLU A 51 -10.33 -4.13 -10.49
C GLU A 51 -9.68 -3.24 -11.56
N ASN A 52 -10.47 -2.39 -12.23
CA ASN A 52 -9.96 -1.42 -13.23
C ASN A 52 -9.57 -0.07 -12.61
N SER A 53 -9.70 0.07 -11.29
CA SER A 53 -9.41 1.27 -10.53
C SER A 53 -8.72 0.90 -9.23
N CYS A 54 -8.02 1.86 -8.62
CA CYS A 54 -7.40 1.69 -7.32
C CYS A 54 -8.25 2.31 -6.19
N ALA A 55 -8.07 1.81 -4.96
CA ALA A 55 -8.73 2.30 -3.76
C ALA A 55 -7.74 2.39 -2.58
N VAL A 56 -8.05 3.20 -1.58
CA VAL A 56 -7.29 3.20 -0.33
C VAL A 56 -7.50 1.91 0.43
N PHE A 57 -6.47 1.45 1.14
CA PHE A 57 -6.60 0.32 2.03
C PHE A 57 -7.35 0.71 3.30
N GLY A 58 -8.34 -0.10 3.66
CA GLY A 58 -9.15 0.09 4.85
C GLY A 58 -10.29 1.09 4.66
N THR A 59 -11.26 0.97 5.55
CA THR A 59 -12.33 1.94 5.80
C THR A 59 -12.68 1.83 7.28
N ASN A 60 -13.43 2.78 7.84
CA ASN A 60 -13.98 2.57 9.18
C ASN A 60 -15.15 1.58 9.09
N ASP A 61 -14.87 0.32 9.37
CA ASP A 61 -15.79 -0.82 9.31
C ASP A 61 -16.07 -1.43 10.71
N LEU A 62 -15.81 -0.69 11.79
CA LEU A 62 -16.00 -1.14 13.19
C LEU A 62 -17.38 -1.73 13.50
N PHE A 63 -18.42 -1.27 12.79
CA PHE A 63 -19.81 -1.74 12.97
C PHE A 63 -20.32 -2.55 11.77
N SER A 64 -19.46 -2.91 10.82
CA SER A 64 -19.83 -3.71 9.66
C SER A 64 -19.66 -5.19 9.94
N ALA A 65 -20.61 -6.00 9.45
CA ALA A 65 -20.47 -7.47 9.45
C ALA A 65 -19.37 -7.95 8.47
N VAL A 66 -18.98 -7.09 7.52
CA VAL A 66 -18.00 -7.39 6.47
C VAL A 66 -17.00 -6.24 6.39
N GLY A 67 -15.73 -6.54 6.65
CA GLY A 67 -14.67 -5.54 6.58
C GLY A 67 -14.24 -5.19 5.15
N TRP A 68 -13.32 -4.23 4.99
CA TRP A 68 -12.83 -3.77 3.68
C TRP A 68 -12.34 -4.92 2.77
N GLY A 69 -11.70 -5.95 3.35
CA GLY A 69 -11.23 -7.13 2.62
C GLY A 69 -12.27 -8.23 2.39
N GLY A 70 -13.51 -8.05 2.81
CA GLY A 70 -14.55 -9.07 2.68
C GLY A 70 -14.93 -9.33 1.23
N GLY A 71 -15.01 -10.61 0.86
CA GLY A 71 -15.28 -11.02 -0.53
C GLY A 71 -14.14 -10.72 -1.52
N ARG A 72 -12.99 -10.27 -1.01
CA ARG A 72 -11.79 -9.93 -1.79
C ARG A 72 -10.71 -11.00 -1.69
N VAL A 73 -11.17 -12.23 -1.57
CA VAL A 73 -10.37 -13.43 -1.38
C VAL A 73 -11.11 -14.56 -2.08
N ASP A 74 -10.38 -15.48 -2.69
CA ASP A 74 -10.99 -16.66 -3.29
C ASP A 74 -11.45 -17.66 -2.20
N PRO A 75 -12.14 -18.76 -2.56
CA PRO A 75 -12.56 -19.77 -1.58
C PRO A 75 -11.41 -20.46 -0.84
N GLY A 76 -10.19 -20.45 -1.40
CA GLY A 76 -8.98 -21.02 -0.81
C GLY A 76 -8.22 -20.08 0.13
N GLY A 77 -8.57 -18.79 0.14
CA GLY A 77 -7.84 -17.77 0.92
C GLY A 77 -6.86 -16.94 0.09
N ASP A 78 -6.77 -17.15 -1.21
CA ASP A 78 -5.78 -16.54 -2.09
C ASP A 78 -6.26 -15.20 -2.65
N TYR A 79 -5.32 -14.27 -2.81
CA TYR A 79 -5.53 -12.95 -3.39
C TYR A 79 -4.23 -12.35 -3.92
N ALA A 80 -4.36 -11.45 -4.90
CA ALA A 80 -3.22 -10.71 -5.46
C ALA A 80 -3.60 -9.26 -5.70
N TRP A 81 -2.67 -8.35 -5.39
CA TRP A 81 -2.88 -6.90 -5.46
C TRP A 81 -1.65 -6.19 -6.00
N THR A 82 -1.89 -5.08 -6.71
CA THR A 82 -0.86 -4.07 -6.99
C THR A 82 -0.96 -2.95 -5.96
N LEU A 83 0.18 -2.57 -5.36
CA LEU A 83 0.31 -1.37 -4.53
C LEU A 83 0.94 -0.25 -5.35
N TRP A 84 0.20 0.83 -5.54
CA TRP A 84 0.64 2.05 -6.19
C TRP A 84 1.10 3.06 -5.15
N ARG A 85 2.31 3.64 -5.31
CA ARG A 85 2.86 4.63 -4.38
C ARG A 85 3.37 5.86 -5.12
N PRO A 86 3.09 7.07 -4.64
CA PRO A 86 3.48 8.30 -5.32
C PRO A 86 4.94 8.66 -5.03
N TYR A 87 5.76 8.66 -6.07
CA TYR A 87 7.09 9.25 -6.01
C TYR A 87 6.98 10.75 -6.25
N GLN A 88 7.78 11.52 -5.51
CA GLN A 88 7.85 12.96 -5.71
C GLN A 88 9.06 13.28 -6.60
N CYS A 89 8.87 14.20 -7.54
CA CYS A 89 9.90 14.73 -8.43
C CYS A 89 9.93 16.26 -8.31
N CYS A 90 11.02 16.91 -8.70
CA CYS A 90 11.07 18.36 -8.83
C CYS A 90 10.42 18.84 -10.14
N GLN A 91 9.81 20.03 -10.11
CA GLN A 91 9.75 20.85 -11.31
C GLN A 91 11.18 21.31 -11.65
N ARG A 92 11.53 21.21 -12.93
CA ARG A 92 12.75 21.82 -13.47
C ARG A 92 12.73 23.33 -13.27
#